data_AF-A0A661INU8-F1
#
_entry.id   AF-A0A661INU8-F1
#
_cell.length_a   1.000
_cell.length_b   1.000
_cell.length_c   1.000
_cell.angle_alpha   90.00
_cell.angle_beta   90.00
_cell.angle_gamma   90.00
#
_symmetry.space_group_name_H-M   'P 1'
#
loop_
_entity.id
_entity.type
_entity.pdbx_description
1 polymer ?
#
loop_
_entity_poly.entity_id
_entity_poly.type
_entity_poly.pdbx_seq_one_letter_code
_entity_poly.pdbx_strand_id
1 'polypeptide(L)'
;MIYTNNINSVVYDQYLEPNILGNAINDKIHYIQKPENLVVINVPDTYKYRPERVAKQFYGHESFYPLILAANNIGTLFEFVPSNFNNQIKMLKSEIIEQILNI
;
A
#
# COMPACT_ATOMS: atom_id res chain seq x y z
N MET A 1 -20.80 -24.09 10.28
CA MET A 1 -19.52 -23.76 10.93
C MET A 1 -19.07 -22.43 10.36
N ILE A 2 -18.93 -21.41 11.21
CA ILE A 2 -18.57 -20.05 10.81
C ILE A 2 -17.05 -20.02 10.69
N TYR A 3 -16.53 -19.85 9.47
CA TYR A 3 -15.10 -19.59 9.27
C TYR A 3 -14.82 -18.15 9.69
N THR A 4 -14.39 -17.97 10.94
CA THR A 4 -13.74 -16.76 11.39
C THR A 4 -12.40 -16.64 10.65
N ASN A 5 -12.34 -15.78 9.65
CA ASN A 5 -11.08 -15.31 9.10
C ASN A 5 -10.36 -14.55 10.21
N ASN A 6 -9.48 -15.25 10.93
CA ASN A 6 -8.41 -14.61 11.69
C ASN A 6 -7.57 -13.85 10.65
N ILE A 7 -7.83 -12.55 10.55
CA ILE A 7 -6.95 -11.63 9.86
C ILE A 7 -5.67 -11.66 10.68
N ASN A 8 -4.73 -12.51 10.27
CA ASN A 8 -3.38 -12.48 10.78
C ASN A 8 -2.91 -11.04 10.57
N SER A 9 -2.72 -10.30 11.67
CA SER A 9 -2.02 -9.03 11.66
C SER A 9 -0.62 -9.31 11.14
N VAL A 10 -0.46 -9.20 9.82
CA VAL A 10 0.84 -9.26 9.16
C VAL A 10 1.67 -8.18 9.83
N VAL A 11 2.68 -8.63 10.58
CA VAL A 11 3.70 -7.79 11.16
C VAL A 11 4.32 -7.02 9.98
N TYR A 12 4.05 -5.72 9.91
CA TYR A 12 4.72 -4.82 8.99
C TYR A 12 6.19 -4.75 9.41
N ASP A 13 7.00 -5.66 8.88
CA ASP A 13 8.41 -5.81 9.23
C ASP A 13 9.19 -4.56 8.77
N GLN A 14 9.50 -3.70 9.74
CA GLN A 14 10.79 -3.04 10.02
C GLN A 14 11.57 -2.28 8.92
N TYR A 15 11.10 -2.18 7.67
CA TYR A 15 11.78 -1.40 6.62
C TYR A 15 11.11 -0.07 6.28
N LEU A 16 9.98 0.24 6.92
CA LEU A 16 9.59 1.63 7.09
C LEU A 16 10.40 2.11 8.30
N GLU A 17 11.53 2.77 8.05
CA GLU A 17 12.19 3.55 9.11
C GLU A 17 11.10 4.33 9.87
N PRO A 18 11.21 4.51 11.20
CA PRO A 18 10.22 5.21 12.01
C PRO A 18 10.13 6.68 11.56
N ASN A 19 9.39 6.87 10.49
CA ASN A 19 9.10 8.10 9.80
C ASN A 19 7.62 8.35 10.04
N ILE A 20 7.23 9.62 10.13
CA ILE A 20 5.86 10.05 10.46
C ILE A 20 4.81 9.32 9.60
N LEU A 21 5.17 9.04 8.34
CA LEU A 21 4.36 8.29 7.38
C LEU A 21 4.09 6.83 7.80
N GLY A 22 5.08 6.10 8.32
CA GLY A 22 4.93 4.70 8.73
C GLY A 22 3.97 4.54 9.91
N ASN A 23 4.09 5.41 10.91
CA ASN A 23 3.17 5.44 12.05
C ASN A 23 1.75 5.81 11.61
N ALA A 24 1.59 6.85 10.79
CA ALA A 24 0.28 7.27 10.28
C ALA A 24 -0.41 6.17 9.44
N ILE A 25 0.35 5.40 8.66
CA ILE A 25 -0.16 4.27 7.89
C ILE A 25 -0.63 3.15 8.82
N ASN A 26 0.18 2.77 9.81
CA ASN A 26 -0.17 1.70 10.75
C ASN A 26 -1.44 2.05 11.54
N ASP A 27 -1.55 3.28 12.04
CA ASP A 27 -2.72 3.74 12.78
C ASP A 27 -4.01 3.75 11.93
N LYS A 28 -3.87 4.01 10.62
CA LYS A 28 -4.99 4.14 9.68
C LYS A 28 -5.10 2.96 8.71
N ILE A 29 -4.47 1.81 8.97
CA ILE A 29 -4.36 0.74 7.98
C ILE A 29 -5.72 0.18 7.52
N HIS A 30 -6.63 -0.03 8.48
CA HIS A 30 -8.00 -0.49 8.18
C HIS A 30 -8.81 0.55 7.43
N TYR A 31 -8.49 1.84 7.59
CA TYR A 31 -9.12 2.91 6.83
C TYR A 31 -8.55 2.97 5.40
N ILE A 32 -7.23 2.85 5.23
CA ILE A 32 -6.56 2.78 3.91
C ILE A 32 -7.13 1.65 3.06
N GLN A 33 -7.33 0.48 3.64
CA GLN A 33 -7.72 -0.74 2.92
C GLN A 33 -9.21 -0.81 2.55
N LYS A 34 -10.02 0.19 2.92
CA LYS A 34 -11.44 0.22 2.56
C LYS A 34 -11.62 0.32 1.04
N PRO A 35 -12.48 -0.50 0.41
CA PRO A 35 -12.65 -0.50 -1.04
C PRO A 35 -12.97 0.88 -1.64
N GLU A 36 -13.75 1.70 -0.93
CA GLU A 36 -14.12 3.05 -1.35
C GLU A 36 -12.95 4.04 -1.40
N ASN A 37 -11.87 3.75 -0.68
CA ASN A 37 -10.66 4.59 -0.60
C ASN A 37 -9.62 4.22 -1.66
N LEU A 38 -9.83 3.10 -2.37
CA LEU A 38 -8.87 2.53 -3.28
C LEU A 38 -9.31 2.68 -4.74
N VAL A 39 -8.32 2.73 -5.63
CA VAL A 39 -8.49 2.53 -7.07
C VAL A 39 -7.56 1.41 -7.52
N VAL A 40 -7.96 0.70 -8.57
CA VAL A 40 -7.15 -0.37 -9.16
C VAL A 40 -6.53 0.15 -10.44
N ILE A 41 -5.22 -0.02 -10.58
CA ILE A 41 -4.48 0.34 -11.79
C ILE A 41 -3.75 -0.87 -12.35
N ASN A 42 -3.50 -0.84 -13.66
CA ASN A 42 -2.66 -1.83 -14.32
C ASN A 42 -1.19 -1.44 -14.17
N VAL A 43 -0.40 -2.29 -13.52
CA VAL A 43 1.04 -2.12 -13.32
C VAL A 43 1.78 -3.27 -13.99
N PRO A 44 2.60 -3.02 -15.03
CA PRO A 44 3.36 -4.08 -15.67
C PRO A 44 4.48 -4.60 -14.78
N ASP A 45 4.90 -5.85 -15.01
CA ASP A 45 5.91 -6.53 -14.19
C ASP A 45 7.32 -5.91 -14.27
N THR A 46 7.54 -4.95 -15.17
CA THR A 46 8.75 -4.11 -15.21
C THR A 46 8.93 -3.29 -13.93
N TYR A 47 7.89 -3.14 -13.11
CA TYR A 47 7.91 -2.46 -11.80
C TYR A 47 8.15 -3.41 -10.62
N LYS A 48 8.47 -4.68 -10.87
CA LYS A 48 8.83 -5.65 -9.84
C LYS A 48 9.91 -5.11 -8.90
N TYR A 49 9.65 -5.19 -7.60
CA TYR A 49 10.51 -4.65 -6.52
C TYR A 49 10.78 -3.14 -6.63
N ARG A 50 9.94 -2.41 -7.36
CA ARG A 50 10.06 -0.98 -7.62
C ARG A 50 8.75 -0.21 -7.37
N PRO A 51 8.04 -0.42 -6.23
CA PRO A 51 6.79 0.31 -5.95
C PRO A 51 7.01 1.82 -5.84
N GLU A 52 8.22 2.29 -5.52
CA GLU A 52 8.58 3.72 -5.51
C GLU A 52 8.45 4.37 -6.89
N ARG A 53 8.71 3.64 -7.97
CA ARG A 53 8.52 4.17 -9.32
C ARG A 53 7.03 4.29 -9.68
N VAL A 54 6.21 3.37 -9.19
CA VAL A 54 4.74 3.44 -9.32
C VAL A 54 4.21 4.62 -8.50
N ALA A 55 4.73 4.82 -7.28
CA ALA A 55 4.38 5.94 -6.42
C ALA A 55 4.74 7.28 -7.05
N LYS A 56 5.92 7.40 -7.67
CA LYS A 56 6.31 8.60 -8.42
C LYS A 56 5.34 8.91 -9.55
N GLN A 57 4.95 7.88 -10.31
CA GLN A 57 4.06 8.06 -11.46
C GLN A 57 2.65 8.47 -11.03
N PHE A 58 2.14 7.89 -9.93
CA PHE A 58 0.75 8.05 -9.52
C PHE A 58 0.55 9.21 -8.52
N TYR A 59 1.46 9.37 -7.56
CA TYR A 59 1.39 10.40 -6.50
C TYR A 59 2.36 11.57 -6.72
N GLY A 60 3.22 11.52 -7.74
CA GLY A 60 4.24 12.54 -7.99
C GLY A 60 5.48 12.43 -7.10
N HIS A 61 5.49 11.54 -6.09
CA HIS A 61 6.61 11.41 -5.16
C HIS A 61 6.90 9.95 -4.79
N GLU A 62 8.17 9.57 -4.82
CA GLU A 62 8.65 8.20 -4.57
C GLU A 62 8.38 7.74 -3.14
N SER A 63 8.44 8.65 -2.16
CA SER A 63 8.26 8.34 -0.73
C SER A 63 6.85 7.86 -0.36
N PHE A 64 5.88 7.92 -1.27
CA PHE A 64 4.53 7.42 -1.04
C PHE A 64 4.35 5.93 -1.38
N TYR A 65 5.42 5.24 -1.77
CA TYR A 65 5.38 3.78 -1.97
C TYR A 65 4.84 2.98 -0.77
N PRO A 66 5.01 3.39 0.51
CA PRO A 66 4.44 2.66 1.64
C PRO A 66 2.92 2.56 1.58
N LEU A 67 2.23 3.55 1.01
CA LEU A 67 0.78 3.52 0.82
C LEU A 67 0.35 2.43 -0.17
N ILE A 68 1.18 2.17 -1.20
CA ILE A 68 0.95 1.09 -2.16
C ILE A 68 1.10 -0.26 -1.46
N LEU A 69 2.15 -0.42 -0.66
CA LEU A 69 2.37 -1.65 0.10
C LEU A 69 1.21 -1.91 1.06
N ALA A 70 0.82 -0.89 1.84
CA ALA A 70 -0.31 -0.93 2.75
C ALA A 70 -1.64 -1.29 2.07
N ALA A 71 -1.95 -0.68 0.92
CA ALA A 71 -3.17 -0.93 0.17
C ALA A 71 -3.28 -2.37 -0.38
N ASN A 72 -2.15 -3.03 -0.61
CA ASN A 72 -2.08 -4.40 -1.14
C ASN A 72 -1.72 -5.45 -0.09
N ASN A 73 -1.62 -5.05 1.18
CA ASN A 73 -1.21 -5.93 2.29
C ASN A 73 0.16 -6.60 2.04
N ILE A 74 1.11 -5.81 1.54
CA ILE A 74 2.48 -6.23 1.24
C ILE A 74 3.39 -5.75 2.37
N GLY A 75 4.16 -6.65 2.96
CA GLY A 75 5.05 -6.32 4.08
C GLY A 75 6.41 -5.79 3.61
N THR A 76 6.89 -6.25 2.44
CA THR A 76 8.23 -5.92 1.97
C THR A 76 8.27 -5.50 0.50
N LEU A 77 9.30 -4.75 0.10
CA LEU A 77 9.54 -4.40 -1.31
C LEU A 77 9.72 -5.65 -2.19
N PHE A 78 10.27 -6.73 -1.65
CA PHE A 78 10.52 -7.99 -2.37
C PHE A 78 9.25 -8.81 -2.62
N GLU A 79 8.14 -8.43 -2.02
CA GLU A 79 6.83 -9.04 -2.27
C GLU A 79 6.04 -8.25 -3.32
N PHE A 80 6.50 -7.06 -3.70
CA PHE A 80 5.89 -6.26 -4.76
C PHE A 80 6.23 -6.84 -6.14
N VAL A 81 5.40 -7.78 -6.59
CA VAL A 81 5.48 -8.43 -7.91
C VAL A 81 4.11 -8.31 -8.60
N PRO A 82 3.92 -7.34 -9.52
CA PRO A 82 2.62 -7.08 -10.12
C PRO A 82 1.92 -8.30 -10.73
N SER A 83 2.65 -9.20 -11.36
CA SER A 83 2.11 -10.43 -11.95
C SER A 83 1.45 -11.36 -10.95
N ASN A 84 1.87 -11.36 -9.68
CA ASN A 84 1.20 -12.11 -8.61
C ASN A 84 -0.22 -11.58 -8.32
N PHE A 85 -0.52 -10.35 -8.75
CA PHE A 85 -1.81 -9.68 -8.60
C PHE A 85 -2.52 -9.52 -9.95
N ASN A 86 -2.22 -10.34 -10.96
CA ASN A 86 -2.73 -10.18 -12.33
C ASN A 86 -2.43 -8.79 -12.92
N ASN A 87 -1.32 -8.16 -12.51
CA ASN A 87 -0.95 -6.79 -12.83
C ASN A 87 -1.94 -5.72 -12.31
N GLN A 88 -2.86 -6.08 -11.43
CA GLN A 88 -3.86 -5.18 -10.85
C GLN A 88 -3.46 -4.79 -9.43
N ILE A 89 -2.92 -3.59 -9.27
CA ILE A 89 -2.44 -3.07 -7.99
C ILE A 89 -3.42 -2.04 -7.44
N LYS A 90 -3.73 -2.17 -6.16
CA LYS A 90 -4.56 -1.20 -5.43
C LYS A 90 -3.72 0.01 -5.05
N MET A 91 -4.25 1.19 -5.33
CA MET A 91 -3.64 2.48 -4.99
C MET A 91 -4.63 3.25 -4.12
N LEU A 92 -4.12 4.01 -3.16
CA LEU A 92 -4.95 4.90 -2.37
C LEU A 92 -5.33 6.11 -3.22
N LYS A 93 -6.58 6.56 -3.15
CA LYS A 93 -7.00 7.78 -3.84
C LYS A 93 -6.31 9.01 -3.24
N SER A 94 -5.97 9.97 -4.09
CA SER A 94 -5.22 11.17 -3.67
C SER A 94 -5.92 11.97 -2.58
N GLU A 95 -7.25 12.10 -2.64
CA GLU A 95 -8.07 12.79 -1.63
C GLU A 95 -8.06 12.13 -0.23
N ILE A 96 -7.64 10.86 -0.16
CA ILE A 96 -7.51 10.13 1.10
C ILE A 96 -6.12 10.34 1.71
N ILE A 97 -5.11 10.65 0.89
CA ILE A 97 -3.74 10.90 1.35
C ILE A 97 -3.68 12.13 2.26
N GLU A 98 -4.36 13.22 1.88
CA GLU A 98 -4.48 14.43 2.69
C GLU A 98 -5.06 14.11 4.08
N GLN A 99 -6.12 13.30 4.13
CA GLN A 99 -6.77 12.87 5.37
C GLN A 99 -5.89 11.96 6.23
N ILE A 100 -4.95 11.22 5.65
CA ILE A 100 -4.01 10.37 6.40
C ILE A 100 -2.90 11.22 7.00
N LEU A 101 -2.34 12.11 6.19
CA LEU A 101 -1.17 12.91 6.54
C LEU A 101 -1.48 14.12 7.41
N ASN A 102 -2.78 14.42 7.63
CA ASN A 102 -3.23 15.59 8.40
C ASN A 102 -2.62 16.91 7.89
N ILE A 103 -2.47 17.03 6.58
CA ILE A 103 -2.01 18.23 5.87
C ILE A 103 -3.13 18.83 5.04
#